data_AF-A0A2V6IVM2-F1
#
_entry.id   AF-A0A2V6IVM2-F1
#
_cell.length_a   1.000
_cell.length_b   1.000
_cell.length_c   1.000
_cell.angle_alpha   90.00
_cell.angle_beta   90.00
_cell.angle_gamma   90.00
#
_symmetry.space_group_name_H-M   'P 1'
#
loop_
_entity.id
_entity.type
_entity.pdbx_description
1 polymer ?
#
loop_
_entity_poly.entity_id
_entity_poly.type
_entity_poly.pdbx_seq_one_letter_code
_entity_poly.pdbx_strand_id
1 'polypeptide(L)' 'MTLIRYRNEFSQWLANTLHIEIFPREVYQFSSIPAEVIPRDVTLICVSAFLICSIAALIPAYFAARLDPVKALRFE' A
#
# COMPACT_ATOMS: atom_id res chain seq x y z
N MET A 1 -8.00 -6.81 -7.19
CA MET A 1 -9.18 -6.11 -7.77
C MET A 1 -10.50 -6.44 -7.09
N THR A 2 -10.66 -7.60 -6.44
CA THR A 2 -11.88 -8.01 -5.72
C THR A 2 -12.30 -7.03 -4.62
N LEU A 3 -11.36 -6.49 -3.85
CA LEU A 3 -11.66 -5.52 -2.77
C LEU A 3 -12.33 -4.23 -3.26
N ILE A 4 -11.96 -3.73 -4.44
CA ILE A 4 -12.57 -2.52 -5.03
C ILE A 4 -14.02 -2.80 -5.41
N ARG A 5 -14.29 -4.01 -5.90
CA ARG A 5 -15.62 -4.44 -6.32
C ARG A 5 -16.57 -4.61 -5.13
N TYR A 6 -16.10 -5.22 -4.05
CA TYR A 6 -16.90 -5.50 -2.86
C TYR A 6 -17.10 -4.31 -1.93
N ARG A 7 -16.37 -3.21 -2.12
CA ARG A 7 -16.40 -2.06 -1.22
C ARG A 7 -17.78 -1.41 -1.12
N ASN A 8 -18.55 -1.33 -2.22
CA ASN A 8 -19.92 -0.80 -2.16
C ASN A 8 -20.88 -1.77 -1.48
N GLU A 9 -20.79 -3.06 -1.77
CA GLU A 9 -21.61 -4.10 -1.13
C GLU A 9 -21.34 -4.19 0.37
N PHE A 10 -20.07 -4.11 0.77
CA PHE A 10 -19.67 -4.07 2.17
C PHE A 10 -20.18 -2.82 2.87
N SER A 11 -20.06 -1.65 2.23
CA SER A 11 -20.62 -0.41 2.76
C SER A 11 -22.13 -0.49 2.94
N GLN A 12 -22.87 -1.11 2.01
CA GLN A 12 -24.32 -1.28 2.11
C GLN A 12 -24.69 -2.30 3.19
N TRP A 13 -23.97 -3.41 3.28
CA TRP A 13 -24.13 -4.40 4.34
C TRP A 13 -23.92 -3.78 5.72
N LEU A 14 -22.87 -2.96 5.86
CA LEU A 14 -22.57 -2.28 7.11
C LEU A 14 -23.66 -1.24 7.44
N ALA A 15 -24.20 -0.54 6.43
CA ALA A 15 -25.26 0.46 6.62
C ALA A 15 -26.55 -0.20 7.12
N ASN A 16 -26.91 -1.33 6.52
CA ASN A 16 -28.08 -2.11 6.90
C ASN A 16 -27.92 -2.76 8.28
N THR A 17 -26.70 -3.19 8.63
CA THR A 17 -26.43 -3.80 9.94
C THR A 17 -26.48 -2.76 11.05
N LEU A 18 -25.92 -1.58 10.82
CA LEU A 18 -25.80 -0.52 11.83
C LEU A 18 -26.99 0.45 11.85
N HIS A 19 -27.94 0.36 10.90
CA HIS A 19 -29.09 1.27 10.75
C HIS A 19 -28.68 2.76 10.71
N ILE A 20 -27.48 3.05 10.22
CA ILE A 20 -26.94 4.40 10.05
C ILE A 20 -26.44 4.55 8.62
N GLU A 21 -26.65 5.73 8.03
CA GLU A 21 -26.01 6.09 6.77
C GLU A 21 -24.51 6.29 7.02
N ILE A 22 -23.69 5.33 6.61
CA ILE A 22 -22.23 5.38 6.80
C ILE A 22 -21.59 6.48 5.96
N PHE A 23 -22.18 6.77 4.79
CA PHE A 23 -21.71 7.82 3.89
C PHE A 23 -22.88 8.74 3.55
N PRO A 24 -23.26 9.65 4.49
CA PRO A 24 -24.33 10.59 4.25
C PRO A 24 -23.92 11.52 3.10
N ARG A 25 -24.76 11.54 2.06
CA ARG A 25 -24.50 12.26 0.79
C ARG A 25 -24.38 13.77 1.01
N GLU A 26 -25.00 14.28 2.07
CA GLU A 26 -24.99 15.68 2.49
C GLU A 26 -23.60 16.14 2.92
N VAL A 27 -22.81 15.27 3.55
CA VAL A 27 -21.48 15.57 4.07
C VAL A 27 -20.40 15.30 3.03
N TYR A 28 -20.54 14.19 2.28
CA TYR A 28 -19.50 13.70 1.38
C TYR A 28 -19.78 13.95 -0.10
N GLN A 29 -21.01 14.31 -0.50
CA GLN A 29 -21.42 14.58 -1.90
C GLN A 29 -21.16 13.44 -2.92
N PHE A 30 -20.60 12.30 -2.49
CA PHE A 30 -20.36 11.13 -3.34
C PHE A 30 -21.53 10.13 -3.22
N SER A 31 -22.07 9.68 -4.36
CA SER A 31 -23.18 8.72 -4.45
C SER A 31 -22.77 7.27 -4.16
N SER A 32 -21.49 6.98 -4.38
CA SER A 32 -20.83 5.73 -4.13
C SER A 32 -19.37 6.06 -3.91
N ILE A 33 -18.63 5.22 -3.19
CA ILE A 33 -17.22 5.50 -2.99
C ILE A 33 -16.54 5.43 -4.38
N PRO A 34 -15.90 6.48 -4.89
CA PRO A 34 -15.16 6.38 -6.13
C PRO A 34 -13.82 5.70 -5.83
N ALA A 35 -13.49 4.59 -6.51
CA ALA A 35 -12.12 4.07 -6.52
C ALA A 35 -11.76 3.74 -7.95
N GLU A 36 -11.37 4.78 -8.67
CA GLU A 36 -10.71 4.61 -9.94
C GLU A 36 -9.25 4.29 -9.68
N VAL A 37 -8.87 3.04 -9.97
CA VAL A 37 -7.46 2.64 -9.93
C VAL A 37 -6.94 2.70 -11.35
N ILE A 38 -6.09 3.70 -11.59
CA ILE A 38 -5.43 3.91 -12.86
C ILE A 38 -4.20 2.99 -12.91
N PRO A 39 -4.16 1.96 -13.79
CA PRO A 39 -3.06 0.99 -13.81
C PRO A 39 -1.69 1.65 -14.04
N ARG A 40 -1.66 2.75 -14.79
CA ARG A 40 -0.47 3.56 -15.04
C ARG A 40 0.13 4.10 -13.73
N ASP A 41 -0.69 4.65 -12.86
CA ASP A 41 -0.23 5.27 -11.61
C ASP A 41 0.25 4.18 -10.64
N VAL A 42 -0.47 3.06 -10.55
CA VAL A 42 -0.03 1.89 -9.78
C VAL A 42 1.34 1.40 -10.26
N THR A 43 1.51 1.25 -11.57
CA THR A 43 2.78 0.80 -12.16
C THR A 43 3.91 1.78 -11.86
N LEU A 44 3.65 3.08 -11.99
CA LEU A 44 4.63 4.12 -11.70
C LEU A 44 5.05 4.10 -10.22
N ILE A 45 4.10 3.96 -9.29
CA ILE A 45 4.36 3.86 -7.86
C ILE A 45 5.17 2.60 -7.55
N CYS A 46 4.76 1.44 -8.05
CA CYS A 46 5.48 0.19 -7.80
C CYS A 46 6.92 0.23 -8.31
N VAL A 47 7.13 0.69 -9.55
CA VAL A 47 8.46 0.77 -10.16
C VAL A 47 9.34 1.79 -9.43
N SER A 48 8.81 2.98 -9.15
CA SER A 48 9.56 4.02 -8.43
C SER A 48 9.93 3.58 -7.02
N ALA A 49 9.00 2.99 -6.27
CA ALA A 49 9.26 2.46 -4.94
C ALA A 49 10.34 1.36 -4.97
N PHE A 50 10.23 0.41 -5.90
CA PHE A 50 11.24 -0.65 -6.06
C PHE A 50 12.64 -0.08 -6.33
N LEU A 51 12.75 0.89 -7.25
CA LEU A 51 14.03 1.52 -7.59
C LEU A 51 14.60 2.30 -6.40
N ILE A 52 13.79 3.10 -5.73
CA ILE A 52 14.22 3.91 -4.57
C ILE A 52 14.70 2.99 -3.44
N CYS A 53 13.93 1.96 -3.09
CA CYS A 53 14.32 1.01 -2.05
C CYS A 53 15.59 0.25 -2.42
N SER A 54 15.75 -0.16 -3.67
CA SER A 54 16.95 -0.85 -4.15
C SER A 54 18.19 0.05 -4.06
N ILE A 55 18.07 1.31 -4.47
CA ILE A 55 19.16 2.30 -4.40
C ILE A 55 19.51 2.62 -2.94
N ALA A 56 18.50 2.80 -2.09
CA ALA A 56 18.72 3.06 -0.67
C ALA A 56 19.42 1.88 0.03
N ALA A 57 19.07 0.63 -0.32
CA ALA A 57 19.68 -0.56 0.24
C ALA A 57 21.11 -0.84 -0.27
N LEU A 58 21.48 -0.32 -1.44
CA LEU A 58 22.81 -0.54 -2.03
C LEU A 58 23.96 -0.01 -1.16
N ILE A 59 23.78 1.16 -0.50
CA ILE A 59 24.81 1.76 0.35
C ILE A 59 25.17 0.84 1.54
N PRO A 60 24.22 0.46 2.43
CA PRO A 60 24.54 -0.43 3.55
C PRO A 60 24.95 -1.83 3.07
N ALA A 61 24.40 -2.35 1.97
CA ALA A 61 24.79 -3.65 1.42
C ALA A 61 26.26 -3.67 0.98
N TYR A 62 26.73 -2.57 0.37
CA TYR A 62 28.13 -2.43 -0.02
C TYR A 62 29.08 -2.39 1.19
N PHE A 63 28.69 -1.68 2.25
CA PHE A 63 29.46 -1.69 3.50
C PHE A 63 29.48 -3.08 4.14
N ALA A 64 28.35 -3.78 4.15
CA ALA A 64 28.25 -5.14 4.69
C ALA A 64 29.12 -6.14 3.90
N ALA A 65 29.13 -6.05 2.57
CA ALA A 65 29.92 -6.94 1.71
C ALA A 65 31.45 -6.77 1.87
N ARG A 66 31.90 -5.62 2.39
CA ARG A 66 33.31 -5.32 2.66
C ARG A 66 33.73 -5.55 4.11
N LEU A 67 32.82 -5.92 5.00
CA LEU A 67 33.18 -6.35 6.34
C LEU A 67 33.87 -7.71 6.25
N ASP A 68 35.07 -7.82 6.83
CA ASP A 68 35.81 -9.08 6.89
C ASP A 68 34.92 -10.16 7.53
N PRO A 69 34.60 -11.26 6.81
CA PRO A 69 33.71 -12.30 7.33
C PRO A 69 34.26 -12.95 8.60
N VAL A 70 35.60 -12.93 8.76
CA VAL A 70 36.31 -13.44 9.95
C VAL A 70 36.04 -12.59 11.20
N LYS A 71 35.77 -11.29 11.08
CA LYS A 71 35.38 -10.45 12.23
C LYS A 71 33.92 -10.67 12.59
N ALA A 72 33.02 -10.77 11.62
CA ALA A 72 31.59 -10.97 11.89
C ALA A 72 31.31 -12.27 12.66
N LEU A 73 31.99 -13.37 12.33
CA LEU A 73 31.86 -14.66 13.02
C LEU A 73 32.53 -14.72 14.41
N ARG A 74 33.36 -13.73 14.75
CA ARG A 74 34.09 -13.65 16.02
C ARG A 74 33.40 -12.74 17.05
N PHE A 75 32.35 -12.03 16.63
CA PHE A 75 31.52 -11.15 17.46
C PHE A 75 30.09 -11.68 17.68
N GLU A 76 29.76 -12.87 17.16
CA GLU A 76 28.73 -13.76 17.73
C GLU A 76 29.31 -14.55 18.90
#